data_AF-A0A842P2P8-F1
#
_entry.id   AF-A0A842P2P8-F1
#
_cell.length_a   1.000
_cell.length_b   1.000
_cell.length_c   1.000
_cell.angle_alpha   90.00
_cell.angle_beta   90.00
_cell.angle_gamma   90.00
#
_symmetry.space_group_name_H-M   'P 1'
#
loop_
_entity.id
_entity.type
_entity.pdbx_description
1 polymer ?
#
loop_
_entity_poly.entity_id
_entity_poly.type
_entity_poly.pdbx_seq_one_letter_code
_entity_poly.pdbx_strand_id
1 'polypeptide(L)'
;MKAKSKEKRIKLLKEILLNNKNQINLNSINDVIRFDILSDILKNQSSKRKKPIIKKYLNNEIIKKTLIWIHEEICDENKKRQTFGPGTFVGVQGKLNCIILTKHFIENKLRWSIADVVNKINYNILYTHKLRCTKVCFRHIYNLVMECYPDANLKPYYFKKASHVWYDEKGRKKYPLIKEAIREFISILTDSRGKYKYKFKRLPQWINYKMFRKPVLPYEKNLSYMLSYCFGNSHIKAIMFAYPELNLKPYYFSNVPNNYWSGKDGMKHAKEVMNELINTLTNPKGEYKMTKEEVVKIFKFKTYGKPILPYRKTMRGMLQTLFKNSPSAPFKLLMEDKKRI
;
A
#
# COMPACT_ATOMS: atom_id res chain seq x y z
N MET A 1 -20.29 44.58 -10.88
CA MET A 1 -19.52 44.04 -12.05
C MET A 1 -18.95 42.62 -11.84
N LYS A 2 -18.33 42.27 -10.70
CA LYS A 2 -17.69 40.95 -10.49
C LYS A 2 -18.65 39.74 -10.57
N ALA A 3 -19.89 39.86 -10.07
CA ALA A 3 -20.89 38.78 -10.11
C ALA A 3 -21.35 38.43 -11.55
N LYS A 4 -21.67 39.45 -12.36
CA LYS A 4 -22.05 39.28 -13.78
C LYS A 4 -20.96 38.59 -14.61
N SER A 5 -19.68 38.89 -14.32
CA SER A 5 -18.53 38.22 -14.97
C SER A 5 -18.42 36.75 -14.57
N LYS A 6 -18.70 36.40 -13.31
CA LYS A 6 -18.68 35.02 -12.80
C LYS A 6 -19.80 34.17 -13.41
N GLU A 7 -21.02 34.67 -13.46
CA GLU A 7 -22.16 33.96 -14.06
C GLU A 7 -21.95 33.67 -15.54
N LYS A 8 -21.40 34.64 -16.29
CA LYS A 8 -21.02 34.45 -17.71
C LYS A 8 -20.05 33.29 -17.88
N ARG A 9 -19.03 33.20 -17.02
CA ARG A 9 -18.05 32.10 -17.03
C ARG A 9 -18.66 30.75 -16.64
N ILE A 10 -19.56 30.71 -15.67
CA ILE A 10 -20.30 29.48 -15.31
C ILE A 10 -21.12 28.99 -16.50
N LYS A 11 -21.86 29.89 -17.16
CA LYS A 11 -22.66 29.57 -18.34
C LYS A 11 -21.77 29.01 -19.45
N LEU A 12 -20.67 29.69 -19.75
CA LEU A 12 -19.71 29.25 -20.76
C LEU A 12 -19.09 27.88 -20.43
N LEU A 13 -18.70 27.63 -19.17
CA LEU A 13 -18.17 26.31 -18.78
C LEU A 13 -19.22 25.21 -18.93
N LYS A 14 -20.49 25.46 -18.59
CA LYS A 14 -21.58 24.50 -18.82
C LYS A 14 -21.77 24.21 -20.31
N GLU A 15 -21.71 25.23 -21.16
CA GLU A 15 -21.78 25.07 -22.61
C GLU A 15 -20.61 24.23 -23.14
N ILE A 16 -19.38 24.51 -22.70
CA ILE A 16 -18.19 23.71 -23.05
C ILE A 16 -18.38 22.23 -22.63
N LEU A 17 -18.92 21.98 -21.44
CA LEU A 17 -19.14 20.62 -20.94
C LEU A 17 -20.30 19.88 -21.63
N LEU A 18 -21.20 20.61 -22.30
CA LEU A 18 -22.32 20.05 -23.08
C LEU A 18 -21.96 19.88 -24.55
N ASN A 19 -21.18 20.80 -25.12
CA ASN A 19 -20.85 20.86 -26.53
C ASN A 19 -19.36 20.57 -26.77
N ASN A 20 -19.06 19.41 -27.37
CA ASN A 20 -17.73 19.08 -27.90
C ASN A 20 -17.42 19.75 -29.26
N LYS A 21 -18.22 20.73 -29.71
CA LYS A 21 -18.11 21.30 -31.06
C LYS A 21 -17.01 22.38 -31.14
N ASN A 22 -16.23 22.33 -32.24
CA ASN A 22 -15.04 23.15 -32.54
C ASN A 22 -15.28 24.68 -32.71
N GLN A 23 -16.45 25.23 -32.40
CA GLN A 23 -16.80 26.62 -32.68
C GLN A 23 -16.56 27.60 -31.52
N ILE A 24 -16.05 27.13 -30.37
CA ILE A 24 -15.76 28.01 -29.22
C ILE A 24 -14.35 28.61 -29.36
N ASN A 25 -14.25 29.94 -29.28
CA ASN A 25 -12.99 30.68 -29.33
C ASN A 25 -12.05 30.29 -28.15
N LEU A 26 -10.82 29.87 -28.47
CA LEU A 26 -9.79 29.49 -27.49
C LEU A 26 -9.49 30.58 -26.45
N ASN A 27 -9.58 31.87 -26.83
CA ASN A 27 -9.37 32.98 -25.91
C ASN A 27 -10.46 33.05 -24.82
N SER A 28 -11.71 32.72 -25.17
CA SER A 28 -12.81 32.66 -24.22
C SER A 28 -12.66 31.47 -23.26
N ILE A 29 -12.12 30.35 -23.74
CA ILE A 29 -11.85 29.17 -22.91
C ILE A 29 -10.67 29.42 -21.96
N ASN A 30 -9.63 30.13 -22.40
CA ASN A 30 -8.51 30.54 -21.56
C ASN A 30 -8.97 31.38 -20.36
N ASP A 31 -9.95 32.28 -20.54
CA ASP A 31 -10.56 33.01 -19.41
C ASP A 31 -11.25 32.03 -18.44
N VAL A 32 -12.03 31.06 -18.93
CA VAL A 32 -12.69 30.05 -18.07
C VAL A 32 -11.67 29.18 -17.31
N ILE A 33 -10.61 28.73 -17.96
CA ILE A 33 -9.61 27.84 -17.39
C ILE A 33 -8.88 28.47 -16.18
N ARG A 34 -8.71 29.80 -16.18
CA ARG A 34 -7.98 30.56 -15.15
C ARG A 34 -8.71 30.69 -13.81
N PHE A 35 -10.01 30.41 -13.75
CA PHE A 35 -10.80 30.54 -12.52
C PHE A 35 -11.35 29.19 -12.09
N ASP A 36 -11.40 28.95 -10.78
CA ASP A 36 -11.95 27.70 -10.21
C ASP A 36 -13.49 27.67 -10.21
N ILE A 37 -14.08 27.85 -11.39
CA ILE A 37 -15.52 27.89 -11.62
C ILE A 37 -16.13 26.51 -11.35
N LEU A 38 -15.37 25.44 -11.63
CA LEU A 38 -15.84 24.09 -11.40
C LEU A 38 -16.15 23.84 -9.92
N SER A 39 -15.36 24.37 -8.97
CA SER A 39 -15.69 24.26 -7.54
C SER A 39 -17.04 24.88 -7.21
N ASP A 40 -17.40 26.01 -7.82
CA ASP A 40 -18.70 26.65 -7.62
C ASP A 40 -19.84 25.77 -8.16
N ILE A 41 -19.67 25.18 -9.34
CA ILE A 41 -20.65 24.24 -9.94
C ILE A 41 -20.84 23.01 -9.04
N LEU A 42 -19.76 22.52 -8.43
CA LEU A 42 -19.77 21.31 -7.62
C LEU A 42 -20.25 21.56 -6.18
N LYS A 43 -20.21 22.80 -5.66
CA LYS A 43 -20.47 23.12 -4.23
C LYS A 43 -21.81 22.57 -3.72
N ASN A 44 -22.85 22.60 -4.57
CA ASN A 44 -24.21 22.18 -4.21
C ASN A 44 -24.61 20.80 -4.79
N GLN A 45 -23.65 20.03 -5.29
CA GLN A 45 -23.92 18.72 -5.91
C GLN A 45 -23.63 17.57 -4.94
N SER A 46 -24.45 16.53 -4.99
CA SER A 46 -24.17 15.28 -4.28
C SER A 46 -22.94 14.58 -4.88
N SER A 47 -22.24 13.76 -4.09
CA SER A 47 -21.04 13.04 -4.55
C SER A 47 -21.29 12.22 -5.83
N LYS A 48 -22.48 11.59 -5.93
CA LYS A 48 -22.93 10.86 -7.12
C LYS A 48 -23.03 11.74 -8.38
N ARG A 49 -23.40 13.02 -8.23
CA ARG A 49 -23.53 13.99 -9.35
C ARG A 49 -22.22 14.70 -9.68
N LYS A 50 -21.26 14.78 -8.76
CA LYS A 50 -19.93 15.39 -9.00
C LYS A 50 -19.09 14.58 -10.00
N LYS A 51 -19.05 13.25 -9.84
CA LYS A 51 -18.17 12.35 -10.61
C LYS A 51 -18.40 12.44 -12.13
N PRO A 52 -19.64 12.43 -12.66
CA PRO A 52 -19.89 12.60 -14.09
C PRO A 52 -19.39 13.95 -14.64
N ILE A 53 -19.55 15.04 -13.88
CA ILE A 53 -19.11 16.39 -14.30
C ILE A 53 -17.59 16.45 -14.39
N ILE A 54 -16.89 15.92 -13.38
CA ILE A 54 -15.42 15.83 -13.37
C ILE A 54 -14.92 15.00 -14.56
N LYS A 55 -15.57 13.86 -14.83
CA LYS A 55 -15.23 13.00 -15.97
C LYS A 55 -15.44 13.74 -17.31
N LYS A 56 -16.54 14.49 -17.45
CA LYS A 56 -16.78 15.34 -18.63
C LYS A 56 -15.69 16.39 -18.81
N TYR A 57 -15.26 17.04 -17.73
CA TYR A 57 -14.19 18.04 -17.76
C TYR A 57 -12.85 17.43 -18.22
N LEU A 58 -12.43 16.32 -17.60
CA LEU A 58 -11.17 15.63 -17.91
C LEU A 58 -11.10 15.14 -19.36
N ASN A 59 -12.24 14.72 -19.92
CA ASN A 59 -12.34 14.18 -21.28
C ASN A 59 -12.72 15.24 -22.33
N ASN A 60 -12.79 16.52 -21.96
CA ASN A 60 -13.19 17.56 -22.89
C ASN A 60 -12.02 17.97 -23.79
N GLU A 61 -12.14 17.68 -25.08
CA GLU A 61 -11.06 17.93 -26.06
C GLU A 61 -10.76 19.42 -26.26
N ILE A 62 -11.74 20.30 -26.09
CA ILE A 62 -11.56 21.74 -26.23
C ILE A 62 -10.69 22.29 -25.09
N ILE A 63 -11.00 21.90 -23.85
CA ILE A 63 -10.21 22.26 -22.66
C ILE A 63 -8.78 21.72 -22.81
N LYS A 64 -8.65 20.45 -23.20
CA LYS A 64 -7.36 19.80 -23.42
C LYS A 64 -6.51 20.52 -24.48
N LYS A 65 -7.07 20.79 -25.68
CA LYS A 65 -6.39 21.54 -26.74
C LYS A 65 -5.97 22.93 -26.27
N THR A 66 -6.83 23.64 -25.54
CA THR A 66 -6.51 24.97 -25.02
C THR A 66 -5.34 24.92 -24.04
N LEU A 67 -5.34 23.97 -23.10
CA LEU A 67 -4.24 23.80 -22.15
C LEU A 67 -2.93 23.45 -22.84
N ILE A 68 -2.96 22.51 -23.79
CA ILE A 68 -1.78 22.08 -24.56
C ILE A 68 -1.23 23.26 -25.36
N TRP A 69 -2.08 23.99 -26.08
CA TRP A 69 -1.67 25.18 -26.83
C TRP A 69 -0.94 26.18 -25.92
N ILE A 70 -1.51 26.51 -24.76
CA ILE A 70 -0.87 27.42 -23.78
C ILE A 70 0.48 26.87 -23.31
N HIS A 71 0.56 25.56 -23.03
CA HIS A 71 1.80 24.92 -22.58
C HIS A 71 2.88 24.94 -23.66
N GLU A 72 2.52 24.67 -24.92
CA GLU A 72 3.44 24.75 -26.05
C GLU A 72 3.94 26.18 -26.27
N GLU A 73 3.10 27.20 -26.07
CA GLU A 73 3.57 28.60 -26.09
C GLU A 73 4.59 28.92 -24.99
N ILE A 74 4.48 28.27 -23.83
CA ILE A 74 5.40 28.45 -22.69
C ILE A 74 6.72 27.69 -22.90
N CYS A 75 6.67 26.58 -23.63
CA CYS A 75 7.84 25.79 -23.98
C CYS A 75 8.64 26.39 -25.13
N ASP A 76 8.02 27.19 -26.00
CA ASP A 76 8.67 27.89 -27.11
C ASP A 76 9.37 29.16 -26.62
N GLU A 77 10.71 29.14 -26.64
CA GLU A 77 11.55 30.26 -26.17
C GLU A 77 11.39 31.52 -27.03
N ASN A 78 10.91 31.38 -28.28
CA ASN A 78 10.68 32.50 -29.19
C ASN A 78 9.36 33.23 -28.91
N LYS A 79 8.49 32.67 -28.05
CA LYS A 79 7.19 33.27 -27.72
C LYS A 79 7.25 34.13 -26.46
N LYS A 80 6.42 35.18 -26.45
CA LYS A 80 6.33 36.13 -25.33
C LYS A 80 5.77 35.51 -24.04
N ARG A 81 5.01 34.42 -24.11
CA ARG A 81 4.36 33.82 -22.94
C ARG A 81 5.34 32.94 -22.17
N GLN A 82 5.70 33.35 -20.96
CA GLN A 82 6.65 32.61 -20.12
C GLN A 82 5.98 31.78 -19.02
N THR A 83 4.70 32.03 -18.73
CA THR A 83 3.97 31.37 -17.63
C THR A 83 2.50 31.15 -17.96
N PHE A 84 1.87 30.24 -17.21
CA PHE A 84 0.41 30.12 -17.21
C PHE A 84 -0.21 31.33 -16.53
N GLY A 85 -1.42 31.71 -16.98
CA GLY A 85 -2.15 32.81 -16.36
C GLY A 85 -2.42 32.54 -14.87
N PRO A 86 -2.43 33.58 -14.00
CA PRO A 86 -2.77 33.42 -12.59
C PRO A 86 -4.11 32.68 -12.41
N GLY A 87 -4.18 31.78 -11.43
CA GLY A 87 -5.40 31.01 -11.12
C GLY A 87 -5.59 29.70 -11.90
N THR A 88 -4.87 29.49 -13.01
CA THR A 88 -4.99 28.27 -13.87
C THR A 88 -4.88 26.95 -13.11
N PHE A 89 -4.09 26.92 -12.04
CA PHE A 89 -3.80 25.72 -11.25
C PHE A 89 -4.31 25.81 -9.80
N VAL A 90 -5.33 26.63 -9.57
CA VAL A 90 -5.95 26.81 -8.24
C VAL A 90 -7.22 25.96 -8.12
N GLY A 91 -7.42 25.37 -6.94
CA GLY A 91 -8.66 24.69 -6.58
C GLY A 91 -8.92 23.38 -7.33
N VAL A 92 -10.20 22.98 -7.43
CA VAL A 92 -10.57 21.71 -8.07
C VAL A 92 -10.28 21.74 -9.55
N GLN A 93 -10.69 22.80 -10.24
CA GLN A 93 -10.45 22.96 -11.68
C GLN A 93 -8.96 22.95 -11.99
N GLY A 94 -8.15 23.66 -11.20
CA GLY A 94 -6.71 23.73 -11.39
C GLY A 94 -6.01 22.38 -11.24
N LYS A 95 -6.46 21.53 -10.31
CA LYS A 95 -5.97 20.15 -10.21
C LYS A 95 -6.29 19.34 -11.46
N LEU A 96 -7.50 19.47 -12.01
CA LEU A 96 -7.89 18.78 -13.25
C LEU A 96 -7.08 19.28 -14.45
N ASN A 97 -6.83 20.59 -14.56
CA ASN A 97 -5.94 21.16 -15.58
C ASN A 97 -4.54 20.54 -15.51
N CYS A 98 -4.00 20.44 -14.30
CA CYS A 98 -2.70 19.83 -14.06
C CYS A 98 -2.67 18.35 -14.48
N ILE A 99 -3.75 17.59 -14.20
CA ILE A 99 -3.87 16.17 -14.61
C ILE A 99 -3.88 16.06 -16.13
N ILE A 100 -4.72 16.84 -16.82
CA ILE A 100 -4.84 16.83 -18.29
C ILE A 100 -3.48 17.08 -18.95
N LEU A 101 -2.79 18.14 -18.52
CA LEU A 101 -1.48 18.51 -19.07
C LEU A 101 -0.42 17.45 -18.79
N THR A 102 -0.33 17.00 -17.54
CA THR A 102 0.69 16.01 -17.14
C THR A 102 0.49 14.70 -17.91
N LYS A 103 -0.76 14.22 -18.00
CA LYS A 103 -1.08 13.00 -18.73
C LYS A 103 -0.73 13.14 -20.22
N HIS A 104 -1.15 14.23 -20.87
CA HIS A 104 -0.83 14.48 -22.26
C HIS A 104 0.69 14.51 -22.49
N PHE A 105 1.43 15.19 -21.63
CA PHE A 105 2.88 15.26 -21.69
C PHE A 105 3.54 13.88 -21.58
N ILE A 106 3.14 13.07 -20.60
CA ILE A 106 3.66 11.71 -20.41
C ILE A 106 3.38 10.83 -21.64
N GLU A 107 2.15 10.86 -22.15
CA GLU A 107 1.73 9.98 -23.25
C GLU A 107 2.31 10.38 -24.59
N ASN A 108 2.38 11.68 -24.89
CA ASN A 108 2.67 12.15 -26.25
C ASN A 108 4.11 12.64 -26.42
N LYS A 109 4.68 13.32 -25.41
CA LYS A 109 6.04 13.84 -25.47
C LYS A 109 7.04 12.81 -24.94
N LEU A 110 6.77 12.19 -23.78
CA LEU A 110 7.67 11.16 -23.22
C LEU A 110 7.42 9.76 -23.80
N ARG A 111 6.20 9.48 -24.28
CA ARG A 111 5.78 8.16 -24.81
C ARG A 111 6.08 7.01 -23.84
N TRP A 112 5.87 7.26 -22.55
CA TRP A 112 6.18 6.31 -21.50
C TRP A 112 5.07 5.29 -21.27
N SER A 113 5.46 4.04 -21.04
CA SER A 113 4.54 3.03 -20.49
C SER A 113 4.19 3.36 -19.03
N ILE A 114 3.11 2.78 -18.49
CA ILE A 114 2.78 2.93 -17.06
C ILE A 114 3.95 2.48 -16.16
N ALA A 115 4.67 1.42 -16.54
CA ALA A 115 5.84 0.97 -15.81
C ALA A 115 6.96 2.02 -15.80
N ASP A 116 7.22 2.66 -16.95
CA ASP A 116 8.16 3.78 -17.04
C ASP A 116 7.72 4.95 -16.16
N VAL A 117 6.43 5.31 -16.19
CA VAL A 117 5.90 6.39 -15.34
C VAL A 117 6.16 6.09 -13.87
N VAL A 118 5.76 4.92 -13.36
CA VAL A 118 5.95 4.54 -11.95
C VAL A 118 7.41 4.55 -11.54
N ASN A 119 8.32 4.17 -12.44
CA ASN A 119 9.75 4.02 -12.15
C ASN A 119 10.57 5.30 -12.31
N LYS A 120 10.25 6.14 -13.30
CA LYS A 120 11.10 7.24 -13.76
C LYS A 120 10.55 8.61 -13.38
N ILE A 121 9.24 8.78 -13.24
CA ILE A 121 8.63 10.10 -13.02
C ILE A 121 9.13 10.74 -11.72
N ASN A 122 9.54 12.00 -11.82
CA ASN A 122 9.99 12.81 -10.69
C ASN A 122 9.77 14.30 -11.01
N TYR A 123 9.84 15.16 -9.99
CA TYR A 123 9.60 16.60 -10.16
C TYR A 123 10.63 17.27 -11.06
N ASN A 124 11.88 16.81 -11.11
CA ASN A 124 12.89 17.41 -11.99
C ASN A 124 12.48 17.26 -13.46
N ILE A 125 12.04 16.07 -13.87
CA ILE A 125 11.56 15.82 -15.23
C ILE A 125 10.38 16.74 -15.57
N LEU A 126 9.44 16.91 -14.65
CA LEU A 126 8.28 17.79 -14.83
C LEU A 126 8.71 19.27 -14.92
N TYR A 127 9.70 19.69 -14.13
CA TYR A 127 10.17 21.07 -14.11
C TYR A 127 10.96 21.44 -15.36
N THR A 128 11.78 20.52 -15.89
CA THR A 128 12.48 20.71 -17.18
C THR A 128 11.49 20.99 -18.31
N HIS A 129 10.29 20.41 -18.24
CA HIS A 129 9.23 20.59 -19.23
C HIS A 129 8.19 21.65 -18.81
N LYS A 130 8.60 22.60 -17.95
CA LYS A 130 7.78 23.75 -17.50
C LYS A 130 6.47 23.38 -16.77
N LEU A 131 6.32 22.14 -16.29
CA LEU A 131 5.17 21.66 -15.51
C LEU A 131 5.35 21.82 -13.99
N ARG A 132 5.79 23.00 -13.55
CA ARG A 132 6.00 23.31 -12.11
C ARG A 132 4.69 23.30 -11.30
N CYS A 133 3.55 23.46 -11.98
CA CYS A 133 2.21 23.39 -11.38
C CYS A 133 1.95 22.07 -10.64
N THR A 134 2.62 20.99 -11.04
CA THR A 134 2.46 19.65 -10.48
C THR A 134 2.70 19.61 -8.97
N LYS A 135 3.71 20.34 -8.46
CA LYS A 135 4.01 20.42 -7.02
C LYS A 135 3.00 21.29 -6.25
N VAL A 136 2.43 22.30 -6.91
CA VAL A 136 1.42 23.20 -6.33
C VAL A 136 0.09 22.45 -6.19
N CYS A 137 -0.32 21.74 -7.24
CA CYS A 137 -1.58 20.97 -7.24
C CYS A 137 -1.49 19.69 -6.40
N PHE A 138 -0.33 19.04 -6.38
CA PHE A 138 -0.12 17.76 -5.73
C PHE A 138 1.13 17.79 -4.85
N ARG A 139 0.94 17.54 -3.55
CA ARG A 139 2.06 17.46 -2.59
C ARG A 139 3.08 16.37 -2.98
N HIS A 140 2.57 15.24 -3.46
CA HIS A 140 3.34 14.04 -3.80
C HIS A 140 3.05 13.57 -5.22
N ILE A 141 4.10 13.15 -5.92
CA ILE A 141 4.01 12.79 -7.34
C ILE A 141 3.16 11.55 -7.59
N TYR A 142 3.14 10.59 -6.67
CA TYR A 142 2.32 9.38 -6.83
C TYR A 142 0.82 9.72 -6.85
N ASN A 143 0.38 10.74 -6.09
CA ASN A 143 -1.02 11.20 -6.13
C ASN A 143 -1.36 11.72 -7.53
N LEU A 144 -0.50 12.56 -8.11
CA LEU A 144 -0.68 13.06 -9.47
C LEU A 144 -0.77 11.91 -10.49
N VAL A 145 0.14 10.94 -10.40
CA VAL A 145 0.17 9.81 -11.34
C VAL A 145 -1.08 8.94 -11.20
N MET A 146 -1.51 8.64 -9.97
CA MET A 146 -2.75 7.89 -9.73
C MET A 146 -3.99 8.61 -10.29
N GLU A 147 -4.02 9.94 -10.24
CA GLU A 147 -5.10 10.74 -10.84
C GLU A 147 -5.03 10.83 -12.37
N CYS A 148 -3.83 10.75 -12.97
CA CYS A 148 -3.67 10.65 -14.43
C CYS A 148 -4.13 9.28 -14.96
N TYR A 149 -3.95 8.22 -14.17
CA TYR A 149 -4.21 6.84 -14.54
C TYR A 149 -5.10 6.11 -13.51
N PRO A 150 -6.34 6.58 -13.28
CA PRO A 150 -7.22 5.99 -12.28
C PRO A 150 -7.56 4.52 -12.57
N ASP A 151 -7.58 4.14 -13.86
CA ASP A 151 -7.92 2.78 -14.30
C ASP A 151 -6.72 1.80 -14.21
N ALA A 152 -5.51 2.30 -13.95
CA ALA A 152 -4.30 1.48 -13.86
C ALA A 152 -4.14 0.78 -12.48
N ASN A 153 -5.10 0.99 -11.56
CA ASN A 153 -5.11 0.42 -10.20
C ASN A 153 -3.76 0.58 -9.48
N LEU A 154 -3.13 1.76 -9.66
CA LEU A 154 -1.85 2.08 -9.07
C LEU A 154 -2.02 2.29 -7.56
N LYS A 155 -1.02 1.85 -6.80
CA LYS A 155 -1.00 2.01 -5.35
C LYS A 155 0.18 2.87 -4.93
N PRO A 156 0.05 3.66 -3.84
CA PRO A 156 1.13 4.55 -3.39
C PRO A 156 2.47 3.85 -3.16
N TYR A 157 2.45 2.60 -2.70
CA TYR A 157 3.64 1.79 -2.43
C TYR A 157 4.28 1.15 -3.67
N TYR A 158 3.72 1.37 -4.86
CA TYR A 158 4.40 1.06 -6.12
C TYR A 158 5.43 2.12 -6.52
N PHE A 159 5.47 3.27 -5.85
CA PHE A 159 6.37 4.36 -6.20
C PHE A 159 7.65 4.36 -5.37
N LYS A 160 8.74 4.86 -5.96
CA LYS A 160 10.04 4.98 -5.29
C LYS A 160 9.94 5.96 -4.10
N LYS A 161 10.65 5.68 -2.99
CA LYS A 161 10.70 6.52 -1.77
C LYS A 161 9.32 6.78 -1.12
N ALA A 162 8.49 5.75 -1.05
CA ALA A 162 7.16 5.80 -0.44
C ALA A 162 7.16 5.86 1.10
N SER A 163 8.21 6.34 1.79
CA SER A 163 8.24 6.34 3.28
C SER A 163 7.08 7.12 3.91
N HIS A 164 6.69 8.23 3.28
CA HIS A 164 5.58 9.09 3.69
C HIS A 164 4.19 8.50 3.38
N VAL A 165 4.09 7.42 2.58
CA VAL A 165 2.78 6.83 2.27
C VAL A 165 2.22 6.05 3.45
N TRP A 166 3.08 5.59 4.36
CA TRP A 166 2.69 4.75 5.50
C TRP A 166 2.07 5.52 6.66
N TYR A 167 2.15 6.85 6.64
CA TYR A 167 1.66 7.72 7.70
C TYR A 167 0.67 8.76 7.15
N ASP A 168 -0.25 9.21 7.99
CA ASP A 168 -1.09 10.37 7.72
C ASP A 168 -0.35 11.68 8.08
N GLU A 169 -1.01 12.81 7.86
CA GLU A 169 -0.44 14.13 8.12
C GLU A 169 -0.17 14.40 9.61
N LYS A 170 -0.78 13.61 10.51
CA LYS A 170 -0.57 13.66 11.96
C LYS A 170 0.48 12.65 12.43
N GLY A 171 1.19 11.98 11.51
CA GLY A 171 2.18 10.96 11.85
C GLY A 171 1.59 9.64 12.33
N ARG A 172 0.29 9.38 12.12
CA ARG A 172 -0.35 8.11 12.47
C ARG A 172 -0.23 7.11 11.33
N LYS A 173 0.05 5.85 11.65
CA LYS A 173 0.17 4.78 10.65
C LYS A 173 -1.14 4.57 9.90
N LYS A 174 -1.08 4.52 8.57
CA LYS A 174 -2.21 4.16 7.69
C LYS A 174 -2.37 2.64 7.67
N TYR A 175 -2.88 2.08 8.76
CA TYR A 175 -3.04 0.64 8.95
C TYR A 175 -3.74 -0.11 7.79
N PRO A 176 -4.82 0.41 7.19
CA PRO A 176 -5.45 -0.24 6.03
C PRO A 176 -4.48 -0.42 4.85
N LEU A 177 -3.72 0.62 4.51
CA LEU A 177 -2.74 0.59 3.41
C LEU A 177 -1.58 -0.38 3.71
N ILE A 178 -1.08 -0.38 4.95
CA ILE A 178 -0.02 -1.29 5.38
C ILE A 178 -0.50 -2.75 5.29
N LYS A 179 -1.71 -3.03 5.77
CA LYS A 179 -2.32 -4.36 5.73
C LYS A 179 -2.53 -4.82 4.29
N GLU A 180 -3.05 -3.94 3.42
CA GLU A 180 -3.24 -4.20 2.01
C GLU A 180 -1.91 -4.54 1.30
N ALA A 181 -0.87 -3.73 1.52
CA ALA A 181 0.45 -3.95 0.92
C ALA A 181 1.05 -5.31 1.29
N ILE A 182 0.98 -5.68 2.58
CA ILE A 182 1.46 -6.99 3.04
C ILE A 182 0.63 -8.12 2.44
N ARG A 183 -0.70 -7.96 2.39
CA ARG A 183 -1.60 -8.98 1.83
C ARG A 183 -1.37 -9.20 0.34
N GLU A 184 -1.20 -8.13 -0.44
CA GLU A 184 -0.87 -8.24 -1.86
C GLU A 184 0.50 -8.91 -2.07
N PHE A 185 1.50 -8.50 -1.29
CA PHE A 185 2.83 -9.12 -1.35
C PHE A 185 2.76 -10.63 -1.09
N ILE A 186 2.00 -11.06 -0.08
CA ILE A 186 1.79 -12.48 0.21
C ILE A 186 0.96 -13.15 -0.89
N SER A 187 -0.09 -12.51 -1.42
CA SER A 187 -0.92 -13.11 -2.47
C SER A 187 -0.11 -13.42 -3.72
N ILE A 188 0.80 -12.53 -4.13
CA ILE A 188 1.72 -12.76 -5.25
C ILE A 188 2.67 -13.93 -4.96
N LEU A 189 3.21 -14.01 -3.74
CA LEU A 189 4.09 -15.11 -3.35
C LEU A 189 3.38 -16.47 -3.31
N THR A 190 2.06 -16.47 -3.05
CA THR A 190 1.26 -17.69 -2.91
C THR A 190 0.42 -18.04 -4.13
N ASP A 191 0.45 -17.22 -5.18
CA ASP A 191 -0.25 -17.52 -6.44
C ASP A 191 0.27 -18.83 -7.03
N SER A 192 -0.63 -19.77 -7.27
CA SER A 192 -0.33 -21.09 -7.83
C SER A 192 0.17 -21.02 -9.27
N ARG A 193 -0.24 -19.97 -10.00
CA ARG A 193 0.21 -19.68 -11.37
C ARG A 193 1.44 -18.77 -11.39
N GLY A 194 1.80 -18.19 -10.24
CA GLY A 194 2.91 -17.25 -10.12
C GLY A 194 4.29 -17.91 -10.12
N LYS A 195 5.33 -17.08 -10.06
CA LYS A 195 6.74 -17.51 -10.04
C LYS A 195 7.13 -18.27 -8.77
N TYR A 196 6.54 -17.92 -7.62
CA TYR A 196 7.02 -18.34 -6.31
C TYR A 196 6.29 -19.56 -5.72
N LYS A 197 4.97 -19.63 -5.91
CA LYS A 197 4.13 -20.79 -5.57
C LYS A 197 4.25 -21.26 -4.11
N TYR A 198 4.49 -20.35 -3.16
CA TYR A 198 4.55 -20.71 -1.75
C TYR A 198 3.18 -21.15 -1.25
N LYS A 199 3.14 -22.17 -0.37
CA LYS A 199 1.88 -22.63 0.23
C LYS A 199 1.49 -21.68 1.37
N PHE A 200 0.34 -21.00 1.24
CA PHE A 200 -0.18 -20.09 2.27
C PHE A 200 -0.34 -20.77 3.64
N LYS A 201 -0.79 -22.04 3.67
CA LYS A 201 -0.88 -22.85 4.90
C LYS A 201 0.45 -23.07 5.64
N ARG A 202 1.58 -22.68 5.04
CA ARG A 202 2.92 -22.74 5.65
C ARG A 202 3.54 -21.36 5.81
N LEU A 203 2.77 -20.28 5.70
CA LEU A 203 3.24 -18.89 5.72
C LEU A 203 4.32 -18.62 6.78
N PRO A 204 4.13 -18.97 8.08
CA PRO A 204 5.14 -18.73 9.10
C PRO A 204 6.48 -19.46 8.86
N GLN A 205 6.48 -20.56 8.11
CA GLN A 205 7.67 -21.42 7.90
C GLN A 205 8.59 -20.97 6.76
N TRP A 206 8.11 -20.11 5.87
CA TRP A 206 8.92 -19.68 4.73
C TRP A 206 9.11 -18.16 4.69
N ILE A 207 8.16 -17.39 5.23
CA ILE A 207 8.28 -15.94 5.23
C ILE A 207 9.44 -15.50 6.13
N ASN A 208 10.27 -14.61 5.61
CA ASN A 208 11.40 -14.07 6.34
C ASN A 208 11.72 -12.66 5.89
N TYR A 209 12.55 -11.98 6.67
CA TYR A 209 12.98 -10.61 6.42
C TYR A 209 13.56 -10.38 5.01
N LYS A 210 14.36 -11.33 4.48
CA LYS A 210 15.00 -11.19 3.16
C LYS A 210 13.97 -11.15 2.03
N MET A 211 12.81 -11.79 2.21
CA MET A 211 11.76 -11.77 1.19
C MET A 211 11.18 -10.37 1.00
N PHE A 212 10.99 -9.60 2.06
CA PHE A 212 10.48 -8.22 1.97
C PHE A 212 11.42 -7.27 1.20
N ARG A 213 12.69 -7.66 1.01
CA ARG A 213 13.66 -6.93 0.17
C ARG A 213 13.62 -7.32 -1.30
N LYS A 214 12.96 -8.43 -1.67
CA LYS A 214 12.85 -8.88 -3.06
C LYS A 214 11.83 -8.04 -3.83
N PRO A 215 12.07 -7.73 -5.12
CA PRO A 215 11.16 -6.96 -5.97
C PRO A 215 9.96 -7.84 -6.40
N VAL A 216 9.06 -8.13 -5.47
CA VAL A 216 7.90 -9.03 -5.68
C VAL A 216 6.66 -8.27 -6.14
N LEU A 217 6.49 -7.03 -5.69
CA LEU A 217 5.33 -6.21 -6.06
C LEU A 217 5.45 -5.72 -7.51
N PRO A 218 4.34 -5.28 -8.13
CA PRO A 218 4.35 -4.64 -9.44
C PRO A 218 5.43 -3.57 -9.56
N TYR A 219 5.94 -3.40 -10.78
CA TYR A 219 6.97 -2.39 -11.10
C TYR A 219 8.27 -2.59 -10.30
N GLU A 220 8.58 -3.86 -10.00
CA GLU A 220 9.79 -4.31 -9.30
C GLU A 220 9.95 -3.68 -7.91
N LYS A 221 8.83 -3.49 -7.20
CA LYS A 221 8.83 -2.92 -5.85
C LYS A 221 8.92 -3.97 -4.77
N ASN A 222 9.38 -3.52 -3.61
CA ASN A 222 9.53 -4.34 -2.42
C ASN A 222 8.99 -3.59 -1.20
N LEU A 223 8.87 -4.30 -0.10
CA LEU A 223 8.30 -3.79 1.15
C LEU A 223 9.36 -3.57 2.23
N SER A 224 10.64 -3.46 1.86
CA SER A 224 11.74 -3.30 2.82
C SER A 224 11.60 -2.03 3.66
N TYR A 225 11.31 -0.89 3.01
CA TYR A 225 11.07 0.38 3.70
C TYR A 225 9.86 0.31 4.62
N MET A 226 8.74 -0.24 4.14
CA MET A 226 7.54 -0.45 4.95
C MET A 226 7.88 -1.26 6.20
N LEU A 227 8.61 -2.37 6.03
CA LEU A 227 8.97 -3.25 7.12
C LEU A 227 9.85 -2.56 8.16
N SER A 228 10.81 -1.75 7.72
CA SER A 228 11.69 -0.96 8.59
C SER A 228 10.89 0.07 9.39
N TYR A 229 10.14 0.94 8.72
CA TYR A 229 9.42 2.06 9.36
C TYR A 229 8.23 1.60 10.20
N CYS A 230 7.45 0.64 9.71
CA CYS A 230 6.22 0.24 10.37
C CYS A 230 6.43 -0.82 11.45
N PHE A 231 7.46 -1.67 11.32
CA PHE A 231 7.64 -2.87 12.15
C PHE A 231 9.07 -3.08 12.68
N GLY A 232 9.97 -2.11 12.52
CA GLY A 232 11.35 -2.22 13.02
C GLY A 232 12.08 -3.43 12.43
N ASN A 233 11.90 -3.69 11.14
CA ASN A 233 12.43 -4.86 10.42
C ASN A 233 11.86 -6.23 10.86
N SER A 234 10.81 -6.26 11.69
CA SER A 234 10.19 -7.52 12.14
C SER A 234 9.12 -8.02 11.16
N HIS A 235 9.50 -9.00 10.32
CA HIS A 235 8.55 -9.72 9.44
C HIS A 235 7.46 -10.46 10.24
N ILE A 236 7.78 -10.96 11.43
CA ILE A 236 6.81 -11.61 12.33
C ILE A 236 5.70 -10.64 12.72
N LYS A 237 6.06 -9.45 13.22
CA LYS A 237 5.08 -8.40 13.58
C LYS A 237 4.24 -7.98 12.37
N ALA A 238 4.87 -7.83 11.20
CA ALA A 238 4.16 -7.46 9.97
C ALA A 238 3.11 -8.50 9.56
N ILE A 239 3.46 -9.79 9.58
CA ILE A 239 2.53 -10.87 9.21
C ILE A 239 1.41 -11.04 10.23
N MET A 240 1.72 -11.03 11.54
CA MET A 240 0.71 -11.09 12.60
C MET A 240 -0.26 -9.90 12.51
N PHE A 241 0.24 -8.70 12.20
CA PHE A 241 -0.59 -7.52 11.97
C PHE A 241 -1.51 -7.65 10.75
N ALA A 242 -1.00 -8.20 9.64
CA ALA A 242 -1.75 -8.31 8.39
C ALA A 242 -2.78 -9.45 8.39
N TYR A 243 -2.57 -10.47 9.24
CA TYR A 243 -3.39 -11.68 9.33
C TYR A 243 -3.81 -11.98 10.78
N PRO A 244 -4.53 -11.06 11.47
CA PRO A 244 -5.00 -11.31 12.83
C PRO A 244 -5.92 -12.54 12.91
N GLU A 245 -6.69 -12.81 11.85
CA GLU A 245 -7.60 -13.96 11.77
C GLU A 245 -6.89 -15.32 11.85
N LEU A 246 -5.59 -15.39 11.61
CA LEU A 246 -4.81 -16.63 11.70
C LEU A 246 -4.34 -16.93 13.13
N ASN A 247 -4.57 -16.02 14.09
CA ASN A 247 -4.14 -16.14 15.49
C ASN A 247 -2.68 -16.61 15.62
N LEU A 248 -1.80 -16.05 14.77
CA LEU A 248 -0.40 -16.46 14.71
C LEU A 248 0.34 -16.04 15.98
N LYS A 249 1.19 -16.93 16.48
CA LYS A 249 2.11 -16.68 17.58
C LYS A 249 3.56 -16.64 17.07
N PRO A 250 4.47 -15.89 17.72
CA PRO A 250 5.85 -15.77 17.26
C PRO A 250 6.57 -17.12 17.10
N TYR A 251 6.28 -18.09 17.96
CA TYR A 251 6.89 -19.42 17.88
C TYR A 251 6.44 -20.26 16.68
N TYR A 252 5.37 -19.90 15.96
CA TYR A 252 5.05 -20.57 14.70
C TYR A 252 6.04 -20.23 13.59
N PHE A 253 6.75 -19.11 13.66
CA PHE A 253 7.70 -18.73 12.61
C PHE A 253 8.97 -19.57 12.68
N SER A 254 9.66 -19.78 11.56
CA SER A 254 10.89 -20.59 11.51
C SER A 254 11.90 -20.17 12.57
N ASN A 255 12.10 -18.86 12.69
CA ASN A 255 12.92 -18.23 13.73
C ASN A 255 12.03 -17.31 14.56
N VAL A 256 12.17 -17.41 15.88
CA VAL A 256 11.50 -16.51 16.83
C VAL A 256 12.26 -15.17 16.94
N PRO A 257 11.65 -14.11 17.50
CA PRO A 257 12.37 -12.90 17.84
C PRO A 257 13.57 -13.18 18.76
N ASN A 258 14.58 -12.29 18.73
CA ASN A 258 15.69 -12.36 19.67
C ASN A 258 15.17 -12.35 21.12
N ASN A 259 15.80 -13.13 21.99
CA ASN A 259 15.45 -13.27 23.41
C ASN A 259 14.03 -13.79 23.70
N TYR A 260 13.32 -14.31 22.68
CA TYR A 260 11.97 -14.87 22.87
C TYR A 260 11.94 -16.04 23.86
N TRP A 261 13.02 -16.83 23.88
CA TRP A 261 13.23 -17.96 24.78
C TRP A 261 14.17 -17.57 25.94
N SER A 262 13.91 -16.44 26.61
CA SER A 262 14.78 -15.95 27.69
C SER A 262 14.00 -15.47 28.91
N GLY A 263 14.57 -15.70 30.10
CA GLY A 263 14.03 -15.23 31.36
C GLY A 263 12.63 -15.77 31.71
N LYS A 264 11.91 -15.02 32.54
CA LYS A 264 10.55 -15.37 33.00
C LYS A 264 9.55 -15.44 31.85
N ASP A 265 9.65 -14.52 30.88
CA ASP A 265 8.77 -14.50 29.70
C ASP A 265 9.00 -15.73 28.81
N GLY A 266 10.26 -16.12 28.58
CA GLY A 266 10.58 -17.35 27.87
C GLY A 266 9.96 -18.59 28.52
N MET A 267 10.00 -18.69 29.84
CA MET A 267 9.35 -19.78 30.58
C MET A 267 7.82 -19.75 30.43
N LYS A 268 7.21 -18.55 30.44
CA LYS A 268 5.77 -18.40 30.17
C LYS A 268 5.40 -18.87 28.76
N HIS A 269 6.15 -18.44 27.75
CA HIS A 269 5.96 -18.90 26.37
C HIS A 269 6.14 -20.43 26.25
N ALA A 270 7.10 -21.00 26.97
CA ALA A 270 7.29 -22.45 26.98
C ALA A 270 6.09 -23.18 27.55
N LYS A 271 5.48 -22.69 28.66
CA LYS A 271 4.23 -23.22 29.19
C LYS A 271 3.10 -23.17 28.17
N GLU A 272 2.94 -22.03 27.49
CA GLU A 272 1.93 -21.85 26.45
C GLU A 272 2.11 -22.86 25.29
N VAL A 273 3.34 -23.04 24.81
CA VAL A 273 3.66 -24.02 23.77
C VAL A 273 3.36 -25.45 24.22
N MET A 274 3.72 -25.79 25.46
CA MET A 274 3.49 -27.14 25.99
C MET A 274 2.00 -27.43 26.17
N ASN A 275 1.21 -26.46 26.65
CA ASN A 275 -0.24 -26.58 26.72
C ASN A 275 -0.86 -26.78 25.33
N GLU A 276 -0.41 -26.00 24.33
CA GLU A 276 -0.90 -26.13 22.96
C GLU A 276 -0.56 -27.48 22.33
N LEU A 277 0.64 -28.00 22.61
CA LEU A 277 1.05 -29.32 22.17
C LEU A 277 0.17 -30.41 22.78
N ILE A 278 -0.06 -30.38 24.09
CA ILE A 278 -0.95 -31.34 24.76
C ILE A 278 -2.33 -31.27 24.13
N ASN A 279 -2.90 -30.07 23.98
CA ASN A 279 -4.21 -29.88 23.35
C ASN A 279 -4.23 -30.42 21.91
N THR A 280 -3.16 -30.25 21.14
CA THR A 280 -3.04 -30.78 19.77
C THR A 280 -3.03 -32.30 19.76
N LEU A 281 -2.30 -32.93 20.68
CA LEU A 281 -2.19 -34.38 20.78
C LEU A 281 -3.47 -35.02 21.32
N THR A 282 -4.16 -34.38 22.26
CA THR A 282 -5.35 -34.94 22.92
C THR A 282 -6.67 -34.51 22.29
N ASN A 283 -6.67 -33.67 21.25
CA ASN A 283 -7.91 -33.23 20.61
C ASN A 283 -8.66 -34.44 20.02
N PRO A 284 -9.89 -34.76 20.46
CA PRO A 284 -10.63 -35.92 19.98
C PRO A 284 -11.01 -35.81 18.50
N LYS A 285 -11.10 -34.59 17.98
CA LYS A 285 -11.32 -34.29 16.55
C LYS A 285 -10.01 -34.09 15.78
N GLY A 286 -8.87 -34.21 16.45
CA GLY A 286 -7.55 -34.02 15.87
C GLY A 286 -6.99 -35.26 15.19
N GLU A 287 -5.77 -35.15 14.68
CA GLU A 287 -5.05 -36.23 14.00
C GLU A 287 -4.57 -37.33 14.97
N TYR A 288 -4.16 -36.95 16.19
CA TYR A 288 -3.46 -37.85 17.11
C TYR A 288 -4.37 -38.55 18.13
N LYS A 289 -5.40 -37.86 18.65
CA LYS A 289 -6.44 -38.40 19.56
C LYS A 289 -5.90 -39.19 20.76
N MET A 290 -4.77 -38.76 21.33
CA MET A 290 -4.09 -39.47 22.41
C MET A 290 -4.74 -39.15 23.77
N THR A 291 -4.63 -40.07 24.72
CA THR A 291 -4.93 -39.78 26.13
C THR A 291 -3.79 -38.99 26.78
N LYS A 292 -4.03 -38.39 27.96
CA LYS A 292 -2.98 -37.67 28.69
C LYS A 292 -1.84 -38.60 29.11
N GLU A 293 -2.15 -39.84 29.44
CA GLU A 293 -1.19 -40.87 29.85
C GLU A 293 -0.29 -41.27 28.67
N GLU A 294 -0.87 -41.44 27.48
CA GLU A 294 -0.13 -41.71 26.24
C GLU A 294 0.80 -40.56 25.88
N VAL A 295 0.29 -39.33 26.02
CA VAL A 295 1.06 -38.10 25.78
C VAL A 295 2.31 -38.05 26.66
N VAL A 296 2.20 -38.36 27.96
CA VAL A 296 3.36 -38.44 28.88
C VAL A 296 4.39 -39.48 28.41
N LYS A 297 3.93 -40.67 27.99
CA LYS A 297 4.82 -41.77 27.57
C LYS A 297 5.65 -41.44 26.34
N ILE A 298 5.14 -40.58 25.44
CA ILE A 298 5.84 -40.23 24.20
C ILE A 298 6.79 -39.05 24.32
N PHE A 299 6.87 -38.33 25.46
CA PHE A 299 7.78 -37.18 25.62
C PHE A 299 9.25 -37.60 25.76
N LYS A 300 9.83 -37.93 24.62
CA LYS A 300 11.27 -38.16 24.44
C LYS A 300 11.86 -36.99 23.65
N PHE A 301 13.17 -36.80 23.69
CA PHE A 301 13.87 -35.77 22.91
C PHE A 301 13.46 -35.77 21.42
N LYS A 302 13.31 -36.97 20.83
CA LYS A 302 12.85 -37.16 19.44
C LYS A 302 11.48 -36.54 19.16
N THR A 303 10.58 -36.46 20.15
CA THR A 303 9.22 -35.91 19.99
C THR A 303 9.23 -34.41 19.82
N TYR A 304 10.14 -33.69 20.48
CA TYR A 304 10.31 -32.24 20.30
C TYR A 304 10.86 -31.85 18.91
N GLY A 305 11.50 -32.81 18.23
CA GLY A 305 11.94 -32.68 16.85
C GLY A 305 10.85 -32.95 15.80
N LYS A 306 9.70 -33.51 16.20
CA LYS A 306 8.59 -33.77 15.28
C LYS A 306 7.77 -32.49 15.04
N PRO A 307 7.29 -32.26 13.81
CA PRO A 307 6.54 -31.06 13.45
C PRO A 307 5.05 -31.16 13.83
N ILE A 308 4.78 -31.36 15.12
CA ILE A 308 3.43 -31.66 15.65
C ILE A 308 2.59 -30.39 15.81
N LEU A 309 3.22 -29.26 16.15
CA LEU A 309 2.51 -28.00 16.36
C LEU A 309 1.94 -27.43 15.06
N PRO A 310 0.96 -26.51 15.13
CA PRO A 310 0.42 -25.80 13.98
C PRO A 310 1.51 -25.29 13.03
N TYR A 311 1.19 -25.30 11.73
CA TYR A 311 2.12 -24.92 10.66
C TYR A 311 3.37 -25.82 10.56
N ARG A 312 3.32 -27.04 11.10
CA ARG A 312 4.42 -28.03 11.12
C ARG A 312 5.64 -27.53 11.92
N LYS A 313 5.40 -26.83 13.02
CA LYS A 313 6.47 -26.29 13.86
C LYS A 313 7.03 -27.36 14.81
N THR A 314 8.35 -27.35 14.99
CA THR A 314 9.06 -28.15 16.00
C THR A 314 9.39 -27.32 17.24
N MET A 315 9.58 -27.96 18.39
CA MET A 315 9.94 -27.29 19.64
C MET A 315 11.42 -27.35 19.99
N ARG A 316 12.26 -27.86 19.09
CA ARG A 316 13.71 -28.04 19.32
C ARG A 316 14.41 -26.77 19.82
N GLY A 317 14.08 -25.60 19.25
CA GLY A 317 14.66 -24.32 19.67
C GLY A 317 14.35 -23.97 21.13
N MET A 318 13.09 -24.12 21.54
CA MET A 318 12.68 -23.93 22.94
C MET A 318 13.42 -24.89 23.87
N LEU A 319 13.46 -26.18 23.50
CA LEU A 319 14.11 -27.22 24.30
C LEU A 319 15.61 -26.97 24.49
N GLN A 320 16.28 -26.57 23.41
CA GLN A 320 17.71 -26.26 23.42
C GLN A 320 18.00 -25.03 24.28
N THR A 321 17.25 -23.95 24.10
CA THR A 321 17.58 -22.66 24.71
C THR A 321 17.16 -22.57 26.18
N LEU A 322 15.95 -23.03 26.55
CA LEU A 322 15.44 -22.89 27.92
C LEU A 322 15.78 -24.08 28.82
N PHE A 323 15.83 -25.28 28.24
CA PHE A 323 15.88 -26.52 29.02
C PHE A 323 17.17 -27.30 28.81
N LYS A 324 18.17 -26.73 28.14
CA LYS A 324 19.46 -27.36 27.85
C LYS A 324 19.30 -28.78 27.28
N ASN A 325 18.35 -28.95 26.36
CA ASN A 325 17.97 -30.23 25.75
C ASN A 325 17.34 -31.28 26.68
N SER A 326 16.96 -30.93 27.92
CA SER A 326 16.27 -31.85 28.84
C SER A 326 14.83 -32.11 28.40
N PRO A 327 14.48 -33.34 27.95
CA PRO A 327 13.16 -33.64 27.42
C PRO A 327 12.04 -33.66 28.47
N SER A 328 12.39 -33.84 29.74
CA SER A 328 11.43 -33.92 30.85
C SER A 328 11.15 -32.56 31.51
N ALA A 329 12.08 -31.61 31.42
CA ALA A 329 11.96 -30.30 32.07
C ALA A 329 10.74 -29.46 31.63
N PRO A 330 10.37 -29.40 30.32
CA PRO A 330 9.15 -28.70 29.90
C PRO A 330 7.87 -29.28 30.52
N PHE A 331 7.87 -30.58 30.82
CA PHE A 331 6.72 -31.25 31.43
C PHE A 331 6.62 -30.98 32.93
N LYS A 332 7.76 -31.00 33.65
CA LYS A 332 7.82 -30.63 35.06
C LYS A 332 7.28 -29.22 35.29
N LEU A 333 7.61 -28.30 34.37
CA LEU A 333 7.12 -26.92 34.36
C LEU A 333 5.58 -26.81 34.36
N LEU A 334 4.87 -27.75 33.70
CA LEU A 334 3.40 -27.80 33.70
C LEU A 334 2.82 -28.45 34.97
N MET A 335 3.56 -29.37 35.59
CA MET A 335 3.11 -30.12 36.76
C MET A 335 3.30 -29.34 38.07
N GLU A 336 4.33 -28.49 38.15
CA GLU A 336 4.63 -27.67 39.32
C GLU A 336 3.57 -26.57 39.58
N ASP A 337 2.93 -26.05 38.53
CA ASP A 337 1.85 -25.06 38.67
C ASP A 337 0.56 -25.67 39.25
N LYS A 338 0.30 -26.97 39.01
CA LYS A 338 -0.88 -27.65 39.55
C LYS A 338 -0.79 -27.95 41.05
N LYS A 339 0.40 -27.82 41.65
CA LYS A 339 0.62 -27.97 43.10
C LYS A 339 0.53 -26.65 43.87
N ARG A 340 0.33 -25.52 43.16
CA ARG A 340 0.26 -24.16 43.73
C ARG A 340 -1.15 -23.56 43.68
N ILE A 341 -2.14 -24.35 43.26
CA ILE A 341 -3.58 -24.11 43.39
C ILE A 341 -4.07 -25.16 44.37
#